data_AF-B8DZF9-F1
#
_entry.id   AF-B8DZF9-F1
#
_cell.length_a   1.000
_cell.length_b   1.000
_cell.length_c   1.000
_cell.angle_alpha   90.00
_cell.angle_beta   90.00
_cell.angle_gamma   90.00
#
_symmetry.space_group_name_H-M   'P 1'
#
loop_
_entity.id
_entity.type
_entity.pdbx_description
1 polymer ?
#
loop_
_entity_poly.entity_id
_entity_poly.type
_entity_poly.pdbx_seq_one_letter_code
_entity_poly.pdbx_strand_id
1 'polypeptide(L)'
;MDILKYFLILLLILILFQVTFANMVPVVENRSKVIARVRAVFLKDFPFSEIVLEILKSENVEGFKNFAEVGDIILVYPISLKPNISSAGDFERRILYTCYFLKPGDMVRAEIEFIGDEVMRGWVVRDVERIVEVREDLLKDVIYSFLKAKGVIKEGERLEYKVVKDGKFYKVKAKVEEKEINIILDENLVILNYF
;
A
#
# COMPACT_ATOMS: atom_id res chain seq x y z
N MET A 1 1.29 -62.54 -7.12
CA MET A 1 0.52 -61.44 -7.74
C MET A 1 -0.17 -60.58 -6.68
N ASP A 2 -0.61 -61.17 -5.57
CA ASP A 2 -1.34 -60.45 -4.52
C ASP A 2 -0.47 -59.49 -3.70
N ILE A 3 0.80 -59.82 -3.45
CA ILE A 3 1.77 -58.94 -2.78
C ILE A 3 1.93 -57.61 -3.53
N LEU A 4 1.96 -57.65 -4.86
CA LEU A 4 2.06 -56.45 -5.69
C LEU A 4 0.78 -55.59 -5.60
N LYS A 5 -0.40 -56.22 -5.49
CA LYS A 5 -1.68 -55.52 -5.26
C LYS A 5 -1.72 -54.86 -3.89
N TYR A 6 -1.30 -55.55 -2.83
CA TYR A 6 -1.24 -54.98 -1.48
C TYR A 6 -0.26 -53.81 -1.41
N PHE A 7 0.88 -53.92 -2.09
CA PHE A 7 1.86 -52.84 -2.18
C PHE A 7 1.29 -51.62 -2.92
N LEU A 8 0.57 -51.82 -4.02
CA LEU A 8 -0.06 -50.74 -4.77
C LEU A 8 -1.16 -50.03 -3.96
N ILE A 9 -1.96 -50.79 -3.20
CA ILE A 9 -2.99 -50.24 -2.30
C ILE A 9 -2.34 -49.41 -1.19
N LEU A 10 -1.26 -49.88 -0.59
CA LEU A 10 -0.52 -49.13 0.43
C LEU A 10 0.02 -47.81 -0.14
N LEU A 11 0.57 -47.84 -1.35
CA LEU A 11 1.08 -46.65 -2.03
C LEU A 11 -0.04 -45.61 -2.29
N LEU A 12 -1.20 -46.08 -2.75
CA LEU A 12 -2.38 -45.23 -2.95
C LEU A 12 -2.88 -44.60 -1.65
N ILE A 13 -2.90 -45.35 -0.55
CA ILE A 13 -3.27 -44.84 0.77
C ILE A 13 -2.27 -43.76 1.23
N LEU A 14 -0.97 -43.98 1.04
CA LEU A 14 0.07 -43.00 1.36
C LEU A 14 -0.09 -41.71 0.56
N ILE A 15 -0.38 -41.82 -0.74
CA ILE A 15 -0.63 -40.65 -1.60
C ILE A 15 -1.88 -39.90 -1.13
N LEU A 16 -2.98 -40.60 -0.87
CA LEU A 16 -4.21 -39.99 -0.36
C LEU A 16 -3.99 -39.29 0.98
N PHE A 17 -3.17 -39.88 1.86
CA PHE A 17 -2.80 -39.30 3.14
C PHE A 17 -1.96 -38.02 2.96
N GLN A 18 -1.05 -37.97 1.99
CA GLN A 18 -0.31 -36.73 1.70
C GLN A 18 -1.23 -35.62 1.14
N VAL A 19 -2.22 -35.97 0.31
CA VAL A 19 -3.17 -35.00 -0.24
C VAL A 19 -4.10 -34.42 0.84
N THR A 20 -4.56 -35.22 1.80
CA THR A 20 -5.35 -34.70 2.92
C THR A 20 -4.54 -33.80 3.86
N PHE A 21 -3.26 -34.10 4.09
CA PHE A 21 -2.38 -33.23 4.88
C PHE A 21 -2.02 -31.92 4.18
N ALA A 22 -1.84 -31.94 2.86
CA ALA A 22 -1.61 -30.72 2.08
C ALA A 22 -2.79 -29.73 2.18
N ASN A 23 -4.02 -30.24 2.19
CA ASN A 23 -5.23 -29.43 2.39
C ASN A 23 -5.47 -29.01 3.85
N MET A 24 -4.75 -29.61 4.81
CA MET A 24 -4.79 -29.27 6.23
C MET A 24 -3.69 -28.29 6.65
N VAL A 25 -2.81 -27.86 5.74
CA VAL A 25 -1.87 -26.77 6.05
C VAL A 25 -2.70 -25.52 6.32
N PRO A 26 -2.77 -25.04 7.56
CA PRO A 26 -3.53 -23.84 7.84
C PRO A 26 -2.91 -22.73 7.00
N VAL A 27 -3.74 -22.01 6.24
CA VAL A 27 -3.36 -20.72 5.68
C VAL A 27 -2.97 -19.88 6.88
N VAL A 28 -1.67 -19.76 7.14
CA VAL A 28 -1.18 -18.95 8.24
C VAL A 28 -1.41 -17.52 7.82
N GLU A 29 -2.54 -16.97 8.23
CA GLU A 29 -2.80 -15.56 8.08
C GLU A 29 -1.68 -14.83 8.82
N ASN A 30 -0.95 -14.00 8.08
CA ASN A 30 0.20 -13.29 8.59
C ASN A 30 -0.02 -11.81 8.39
N ARG A 31 0.19 -11.03 9.45
CA ARG A 31 0.01 -9.58 9.43
C ARG A 31 0.97 -8.97 10.41
N SER A 32 1.59 -7.90 9.97
CA SER A 32 2.63 -7.20 10.72
C SER A 32 2.31 -5.72 10.72
N LYS A 33 2.35 -5.09 11.89
CA LYS A 33 2.32 -3.64 12.02
C LYS A 33 3.75 -3.15 12.04
N VAL A 34 4.12 -2.34 11.06
CA VAL A 34 5.49 -1.88 10.89
C VAL A 34 5.58 -0.37 10.94
N ILE A 35 6.67 0.12 11.50
CA ILE A 35 7.20 1.44 11.19
C ILE A 35 8.31 1.22 10.18
N ALA A 36 8.19 1.82 9.01
CA ALA A 36 9.14 1.62 7.92
C ALA A 36 9.58 2.94 7.30
N ARG A 37 10.79 2.93 6.74
CA ARG A 37 11.29 3.99 5.86
C ARG A 37 11.09 3.58 4.41
N VAL A 38 10.52 4.47 3.61
CA VAL A 38 10.40 4.28 2.16
C VAL A 38 11.78 4.42 1.53
N ARG A 39 12.26 3.36 0.88
CA ARG A 39 13.55 3.35 0.17
C ARG A 39 13.40 3.73 -1.30
N ALA A 40 12.31 3.30 -1.92
CA ALA A 40 12.00 3.56 -3.32
C ALA A 40 10.49 3.48 -3.55
N VAL A 41 10.02 4.20 -4.57
CA VAL A 41 8.64 4.15 -5.05
C VAL A 41 8.67 4.03 -6.58
N PHE A 42 8.04 2.99 -7.10
CA PHE A 42 7.88 2.75 -8.53
C PHE A 42 6.43 3.08 -8.91
N LEU A 43 6.23 4.18 -9.63
CA LEU A 43 4.91 4.61 -10.07
C LEU A 43 4.47 3.79 -11.29
N LYS A 44 3.23 3.31 -11.25
CA LYS A 44 2.53 2.71 -12.39
C LYS A 44 1.40 3.66 -12.83
N ASP A 45 0.44 3.14 -13.59
CA ASP A 45 -0.79 3.87 -13.91
C ASP A 45 -1.44 4.36 -12.63
N PHE A 46 -1.83 5.63 -12.62
CA PHE A 46 -2.40 6.25 -11.41
C PHE A 46 -3.67 5.50 -10.96
N PRO A 47 -3.82 5.18 -9.66
CA PRO A 47 -2.98 5.47 -8.49
C PRO A 47 -2.17 4.24 -8.01
N PHE A 48 -1.75 3.36 -8.91
CA PHE A 48 -0.99 2.16 -8.58
C PHE A 48 0.51 2.47 -8.41
N SER A 49 1.14 1.84 -7.42
CA SER A 49 2.57 1.96 -7.13
C SER A 49 3.11 0.67 -6.51
N GLU A 50 4.41 0.45 -6.66
CA GLU A 50 5.17 -0.53 -5.88
C GLU A 50 6.11 0.23 -4.96
N ILE A 51 6.19 -0.17 -3.69
CA ILE A 51 6.94 0.56 -2.67
C ILE A 51 7.97 -0.37 -2.05
N VAL A 52 9.21 0.09 -1.94
CA VAL A 52 10.25 -0.60 -1.18
C VAL A 52 10.31 -0.01 0.22
N LEU A 53 10.08 -0.84 1.22
CA LEU A 53 10.09 -0.46 2.63
C LEU A 53 11.29 -1.09 3.36
N GLU A 54 12.02 -0.28 4.13
CA GLU A 54 12.99 -0.70 5.14
C GLU A 54 12.30 -0.74 6.51
N ILE A 55 12.21 -1.90 7.14
CA ILE A 55 11.48 -2.09 8.39
C ILE A 55 12.34 -1.62 9.57
N LEU A 56 11.84 -0.63 10.31
CA LEU A 56 12.53 -0.03 11.46
C LEU A 56 11.97 -0.52 12.80
N LYS A 57 10.67 -0.83 12.84
CA LYS A 57 10.01 -1.52 13.94
C LYS A 57 8.96 -2.46 13.38
N SER A 58 8.75 -3.59 14.06
CA SER A 58 7.74 -4.57 13.69
C SER A 58 7.03 -5.07 14.94
N GLU A 59 5.70 -5.11 14.88
CA GLU A 59 4.81 -5.52 15.95
C GLU A 59 3.80 -6.54 15.42
N ASN A 60 3.40 -7.48 16.28
CA ASN A 60 2.40 -8.48 15.93
C ASN A 60 1.01 -7.84 15.82
N VAL A 61 0.23 -8.30 14.85
CA VAL A 61 -1.22 -8.10 14.84
C VAL A 61 -1.85 -9.26 15.60
N GLU A 62 -2.77 -8.96 16.53
CA GLU A 62 -3.43 -9.97 17.36
C GLU A 62 -4.13 -11.03 16.49
N GLY A 63 -3.84 -12.31 16.73
CA GLY A 63 -4.37 -13.43 15.95
C GLY A 63 -3.59 -13.78 14.68
N PHE A 64 -2.56 -13.01 14.31
CA PHE A 64 -1.74 -13.25 13.12
C PHE A 64 -0.28 -13.51 13.47
N LYS A 65 0.42 -14.27 12.63
CA LYS A 65 1.89 -14.36 12.73
C LYS A 65 2.54 -13.11 12.13
N ASN A 66 3.56 -12.61 12.81
CA ASN A 66 4.42 -11.57 12.30
C ASN A 66 5.60 -12.21 11.57
N PHE A 67 5.77 -11.85 10.31
CA PHE A 67 6.87 -12.34 9.46
C PHE A 67 7.82 -11.22 9.03
N ALA A 68 7.52 -9.97 9.40
CA ALA A 68 8.35 -8.83 9.09
C ALA A 68 9.36 -8.62 10.21
N GLU A 69 10.64 -8.66 9.92
CA GLU A 69 11.71 -8.44 10.90
C GLU A 69 12.31 -7.04 10.78
N VAL A 70 12.86 -6.53 11.88
CA VAL A 70 13.56 -5.25 11.87
C VAL A 70 14.83 -5.36 11.03
N GLY A 71 15.01 -4.45 10.09
CA GLY A 71 16.11 -4.44 9.12
C GLY A 71 15.74 -5.03 7.75
N ASP A 72 14.57 -5.68 7.62
CA ASP A 72 14.12 -6.22 6.34
C ASP A 72 13.90 -5.10 5.32
N ILE A 73 14.22 -5.41 4.06
CA ILE A 73 13.89 -4.59 2.90
C ILE A 73 12.90 -5.39 2.06
N ILE A 74 11.64 -4.94 2.04
CA ILE A 74 10.54 -5.64 1.38
C ILE A 74 9.90 -4.79 0.29
N LEU A 75 9.48 -5.44 -0.79
CA LEU A 75 8.65 -4.84 -1.84
C LEU A 75 7.19 -5.07 -1.48
N VAL A 76 6.42 -3.98 -1.39
CA VAL A 76 5.01 -4.01 -1.01
C VAL A 76 4.11 -3.38 -2.08
N TYR A 77 2.86 -3.87 -2.14
CA TYR A 77 1.84 -3.39 -3.06
C TYR A 77 0.58 -2.95 -2.29
N PRO A 78 -0.07 -1.82 -2.61
CA PRO A 78 -1.37 -1.50 -2.02
C PRO A 78 -2.39 -2.58 -2.41
N ILE A 79 -3.15 -3.08 -1.44
CA ILE A 79 -3.99 -4.27 -1.65
C ILE A 79 -5.16 -4.07 -2.62
N SER A 80 -5.49 -2.82 -2.98
CA SER A 80 -6.50 -2.57 -4.00
C SER A 80 -5.90 -2.79 -5.39
N LEU A 81 -5.85 -4.04 -5.82
CA LEU A 81 -5.74 -4.44 -7.23
C LEU A 81 -7.12 -4.64 -7.86
N LYS A 82 -8.17 -3.96 -7.35
CA LYS A 82 -9.43 -3.89 -8.11
C LYS A 82 -9.13 -3.01 -9.34
N PRO A 83 -9.34 -3.51 -10.58
CA PRO A 83 -9.03 -2.76 -11.80
C PRO A 83 -9.88 -1.49 -11.99
N ASN A 84 -10.85 -1.23 -11.09
CA ASN A 84 -11.77 -0.12 -11.20
C ASN A 84 -11.87 0.69 -9.89
N ILE A 85 -11.10 1.79 -9.81
CA ILE A 85 -11.11 2.74 -8.66
C ILE A 85 -12.50 3.33 -8.40
N SER A 86 -13.35 3.41 -9.43
CA SER A 86 -14.70 3.98 -9.31
C SER A 86 -15.60 3.16 -8.37
N SER A 87 -15.34 1.86 -8.20
CA SER A 87 -16.04 1.00 -7.24
C SER A 87 -15.30 0.77 -5.92
N ALA A 88 -14.11 1.36 -5.75
CA ALA A 88 -13.34 1.27 -4.52
C ALA A 88 -13.96 2.18 -3.44
N GLY A 89 -14.07 1.66 -2.21
CA GLY A 89 -14.54 2.44 -1.07
C GLY A 89 -13.54 3.55 -0.67
N ASP A 90 -13.99 4.53 0.10
CA ASP A 90 -13.16 5.68 0.50
C ASP A 90 -11.87 5.26 1.23
N PHE A 91 -11.93 4.19 2.04
CA PHE A 91 -10.78 3.61 2.73
C PHE A 91 -9.72 3.04 1.75
N GLU A 92 -10.15 2.29 0.74
CA GLU A 92 -9.27 1.69 -0.26
C GLU A 92 -8.61 2.79 -1.12
N ARG A 93 -9.36 3.84 -1.46
CA ARG A 93 -8.85 5.01 -2.18
C ARG A 93 -7.78 5.74 -1.38
N ARG A 94 -8.01 5.94 -0.07
CA ARG A 94 -7.03 6.55 0.84
C ARG A 94 -5.69 5.83 0.80
N ILE A 95 -5.71 4.49 0.90
CA ILE A 95 -4.49 3.67 0.86
C ILE A 95 -3.77 3.82 -0.48
N LEU A 96 -4.51 3.67 -1.59
CA LEU A 96 -3.94 3.80 -2.94
C LEU A 96 -3.27 5.16 -3.14
N TYR A 97 -3.97 6.25 -2.82
CA TYR A 97 -3.41 7.60 -2.97
C TYR A 97 -2.22 7.82 -2.04
N THR A 98 -2.31 7.39 -0.79
CA THR A 98 -1.20 7.53 0.17
C THR A 98 0.04 6.84 -0.37
N CYS A 99 -0.08 5.56 -0.76
CA CYS A 99 0.99 4.79 -1.39
C CYS A 99 1.58 5.48 -2.62
N TYR A 100 0.72 5.97 -3.53
CA TYR A 100 1.15 6.62 -4.77
C TYR A 100 1.98 7.90 -4.54
N PHE A 101 1.66 8.65 -3.48
CA PHE A 101 2.33 9.90 -3.16
C PHE A 101 3.48 9.77 -2.14
N LEU A 102 3.82 8.55 -1.72
CA LEU A 102 5.03 8.33 -0.92
C LEU A 102 6.28 8.71 -1.71
N LYS A 103 7.32 9.12 -0.99
CA LYS A 103 8.63 9.50 -1.52
C LYS A 103 9.72 8.72 -0.81
N PRO A 104 10.86 8.44 -1.49
CA PRO A 104 12.05 7.94 -0.81
C PRO A 104 12.43 8.85 0.37
N GLY A 105 12.67 8.24 1.53
CA GLY A 105 12.97 8.92 2.79
C GLY A 105 11.77 9.09 3.73
N ASP A 106 10.55 8.97 3.23
CA ASP A 106 9.35 9.05 4.07
C ASP A 106 9.34 7.96 5.14
N MET A 107 8.83 8.32 6.31
CA MET A 107 8.52 7.37 7.37
C MET A 107 7.04 7.05 7.31
N VAL A 108 6.68 5.78 7.44
CA VAL A 108 5.29 5.31 7.41
C VAL A 108 5.02 4.34 8.56
N ARG A 109 3.79 4.37 9.06
CA ARG A 109 3.20 3.29 9.83
C ARG A 109 2.33 2.50 8.86
N ALA A 110 2.58 1.21 8.70
CA ALA A 110 1.84 0.37 7.77
C ALA A 110 1.41 -0.94 8.43
N GLU A 111 0.23 -1.43 8.06
CA GLU A 111 -0.16 -2.81 8.27
C GLU A 111 0.10 -3.58 6.98
N ILE A 112 0.99 -4.56 7.04
CA ILE A 112 1.40 -5.36 5.88
C ILE A 112 1.02 -6.82 6.07
N GLU A 113 0.69 -7.47 4.98
CA GLU A 113 0.33 -8.89 4.91
C GLU A 113 1.13 -9.56 3.80
N PHE A 114 1.76 -10.68 4.09
CA PHE A 114 2.39 -11.54 3.09
C PHE A 114 1.33 -12.48 2.52
N ILE A 115 0.91 -12.22 1.29
CA ILE A 115 -0.01 -13.09 0.57
C ILE A 115 0.83 -14.09 -0.24
N GLY A 116 0.54 -15.37 -0.08
CA GLY A 116 1.11 -16.44 -0.89
C GLY A 116 0.03 -17.42 -1.30
N ASP A 117 -0.47 -17.30 -2.52
CA ASP A 117 -1.24 -18.35 -3.19
C ASP A 117 -0.42 -18.98 -4.35
N GLU A 118 -1.04 -19.88 -5.11
CA GLU A 118 -0.39 -20.56 -6.25
C GLU A 118 -0.02 -19.60 -7.41
N VAL A 119 -0.51 -18.36 -7.40
CA VAL A 119 -0.41 -17.41 -8.53
C VAL A 119 0.47 -16.20 -8.20
N MET A 120 0.51 -15.73 -6.95
CA MET A 120 1.29 -14.57 -6.55
C MET A 120 1.79 -14.67 -5.11
N ARG A 121 3.08 -14.42 -4.91
CA ARG A 121 3.72 -14.29 -3.59
C ARG A 121 4.25 -12.88 -3.43
N GLY A 122 3.82 -12.18 -2.38
CA GLY A 122 4.31 -10.84 -2.11
C GLY A 122 3.67 -10.19 -0.90
N TRP A 123 4.32 -9.13 -0.42
CA TRP A 123 3.78 -8.31 0.64
C TRP A 123 2.79 -7.29 0.08
N VAL A 124 1.66 -7.12 0.78
CA VAL A 124 0.68 -6.10 0.46
C VAL A 124 0.45 -5.17 1.64
N VAL A 125 0.11 -3.93 1.34
CA VAL A 125 -0.26 -2.90 2.29
C VAL A 125 -1.78 -2.96 2.49
N ARG A 126 -2.19 -3.33 3.70
CA ARG A 126 -3.59 -3.36 4.17
C ARG A 126 -4.03 -2.01 4.68
N ASP A 127 -3.12 -1.26 5.31
CA ASP A 127 -3.31 0.13 5.71
C ASP A 127 -1.96 0.84 5.76
N VAL A 128 -1.95 2.15 5.53
CA VAL A 128 -0.75 2.98 5.58
C VAL A 128 -1.08 4.40 6.02
N GLU A 129 -0.22 4.92 6.87
CA GLU A 129 -0.24 6.30 7.34
C GLU A 129 1.19 6.84 7.28
N ARG A 130 1.38 8.04 6.69
CA ARG A 130 2.68 8.70 6.71
C ARG A 130 2.93 9.22 8.13
N ILE A 131 4.10 8.91 8.69
CA ILE A 131 4.56 9.49 9.95
C ILE A 131 5.17 10.84 9.59
N VAL A 132 4.34 11.89 9.64
CA VAL A 132 4.71 13.23 9.17
C VAL A 132 5.40 14.00 10.30
N GLU A 133 6.66 14.40 10.11
CA GLU A 133 7.11 15.71 10.61
C GLU A 133 6.59 16.75 9.61
N VAL A 134 5.56 17.52 9.99
CA VAL A 134 4.91 18.46 9.07
C VAL A 134 5.91 19.56 8.71
N ARG A 135 6.42 19.53 7.49
CA ARG A 135 7.18 20.63 6.89
C ARG A 135 6.35 21.25 5.76
N GLU A 136 6.31 22.57 5.72
CA GLU A 136 5.48 23.31 4.75
C GLU A 136 5.91 23.11 3.28
N ASP A 137 7.16 22.70 3.05
CA ASP A 137 7.71 22.38 1.72
C ASP A 137 7.07 21.11 1.11
N LEU A 138 6.71 20.12 1.92
CA LEU A 138 6.07 18.87 1.48
C LEU A 138 4.68 19.10 0.87
N LEU A 139 3.92 20.07 1.40
CA LEU A 139 2.59 20.37 0.90
C LEU A 139 2.62 20.82 -0.57
N LYS A 140 3.64 21.61 -0.95
CA LYS A 140 3.87 22.05 -2.33
C LYS A 140 3.96 20.87 -3.28
N ASP A 141 4.78 19.90 -2.90
CA ASP A 141 5.10 18.75 -3.72
C ASP A 141 3.90 17.82 -3.87
N VAL A 142 3.12 17.63 -2.80
CA VAL A 142 1.88 16.85 -2.81
C VAL A 142 0.88 17.45 -3.80
N ILE A 143 0.64 18.76 -3.71
CA ILE A 143 -0.28 19.45 -4.61
C ILE A 143 0.21 19.39 -6.06
N TYR A 144 1.49 19.68 -6.29
CA TYR A 144 2.08 19.66 -7.62
C TYR A 144 1.95 18.28 -8.26
N SER A 145 2.33 17.23 -7.53
CA SER A 145 2.25 15.84 -8.00
C SER A 145 0.80 15.44 -8.28
N PHE A 146 -0.14 15.86 -7.43
CA PHE A 146 -1.56 15.58 -7.61
C PHE A 146 -2.13 16.22 -8.88
N LEU A 147 -1.89 17.51 -9.08
CA LEU A 147 -2.39 18.22 -10.27
C LEU A 147 -1.75 17.70 -11.56
N LYS A 148 -0.46 17.36 -11.51
CA LYS A 148 0.24 16.72 -12.63
C LYS A 148 -0.38 15.37 -12.98
N ALA A 149 -0.62 14.52 -11.99
CA ALA A 149 -1.23 13.20 -12.18
C ALA A 149 -2.67 13.30 -12.73
N LYS A 150 -3.41 14.36 -12.36
CA LYS A 150 -4.74 14.64 -12.94
C LYS A 150 -4.69 15.22 -14.35
N GLY A 151 -3.50 15.43 -14.92
CA GLY A 151 -3.32 16.05 -16.23
C GLY A 151 -3.72 17.53 -16.27
N VAL A 152 -3.84 18.16 -15.11
CA VAL A 152 -4.20 19.58 -14.98
C VAL A 152 -3.01 20.46 -15.31
N ILE A 153 -1.81 20.06 -14.86
CA ILE A 153 -0.55 20.77 -15.12
C ILE A 153 0.46 19.85 -15.80
N LYS A 154 1.38 20.44 -16.55
CA LYS A 154 2.52 19.74 -17.16
C LYS A 154 3.78 19.84 -16.31
N GLU A 155 4.73 18.95 -16.61
CA GLU A 155 6.07 18.98 -16.03
C GLU A 155 6.74 20.34 -16.27
N GLY A 156 7.22 20.98 -15.20
CA GLY A 156 7.89 22.28 -15.26
C GLY A 156 6.98 23.51 -15.18
N GLU A 157 5.64 23.34 -15.19
CA GLU A 157 4.73 24.47 -15.00
C GLU A 157 4.83 25.05 -13.58
N ARG A 158 4.77 26.38 -13.46
CA ARG A 158 4.80 27.06 -12.16
C ARG A 158 3.40 27.07 -11.57
N LEU A 159 3.26 26.48 -10.39
CA LEU A 159 2.03 26.49 -9.62
C LEU A 159 2.04 27.63 -8.59
N GLU A 160 1.06 28.52 -8.66
CA GLU A 160 0.73 29.42 -7.57
C GLU A 160 -0.36 28.80 -6.70
N TYR A 161 -0.18 28.75 -5.39
CA TYR A 161 -1.22 28.26 -4.50
C TYR A 161 -1.23 29.02 -3.17
N LYS A 162 -2.42 29.11 -2.57
CA LYS A 162 -2.63 29.64 -1.22
C LYS A 162 -3.12 28.54 -0.31
N VAL A 163 -2.49 28.40 0.85
CA VAL A 163 -2.82 27.41 1.87
C VAL A 163 -3.51 28.13 3.02
N VAL A 164 -4.65 27.61 3.45
CA VAL A 164 -5.35 28.04 4.67
C VAL A 164 -5.55 26.82 5.54
N LYS A 165 -5.00 26.85 6.76
CA LYS A 165 -5.29 25.82 7.76
C LYS A 165 -6.65 26.12 8.40
N ASP A 166 -7.53 25.13 8.39
CA ASP A 166 -8.88 25.21 8.95
C ASP A 166 -9.10 24.01 9.88
N GLY A 167 -8.79 24.21 11.17
CA GLY A 167 -8.79 23.14 12.17
C GLY A 167 -7.78 22.04 11.85
N LYS A 168 -8.28 20.82 11.62
CA LYS A 168 -7.50 19.62 11.25
C LYS A 168 -7.27 19.46 9.74
N PHE A 169 -7.74 20.42 8.95
CA PHE A 169 -7.66 20.34 7.49
C PHE A 169 -6.80 21.47 6.91
N TYR A 170 -6.19 21.22 5.77
CA TYR A 170 -5.60 22.23 4.91
C TYR A 170 -6.51 22.45 3.71
N LYS A 171 -6.94 23.69 3.50
CA LYS A 171 -7.62 24.12 2.28
C LYS A 171 -6.60 24.80 1.38
N VAL A 172 -6.41 24.27 0.19
CA VAL A 172 -5.43 24.78 -0.77
C VAL A 172 -6.14 25.24 -2.02
N LYS A 173 -5.94 26.52 -2.35
CA LYS A 173 -6.39 27.12 -3.61
C LYS A 173 -5.21 27.17 -4.55
N ALA A 174 -5.18 26.26 -5.51
CA ALA A 174 -4.16 26.22 -6.56
C ALA A 174 -4.69 26.95 -7.80
N LYS A 175 -3.91 27.91 -8.31
CA LYS A 175 -4.22 28.62 -9.55
C LYS A 175 -3.38 28.02 -10.67
N VAL A 176 -4.05 27.52 -11.69
CA VAL A 176 -3.47 26.95 -12.91
C VAL A 176 -4.04 27.72 -14.08
N GLU A 177 -3.22 28.53 -14.75
CA GLU A 177 -3.66 29.41 -15.83
C GLU A 177 -4.88 30.27 -15.41
N GLU A 178 -6.04 30.05 -16.04
CA GLU A 178 -7.32 30.73 -15.75
C GLU A 178 -8.25 29.93 -14.81
N LYS A 179 -7.83 28.75 -14.35
CA LYS A 179 -8.63 27.88 -13.47
C LYS A 179 -8.13 27.92 -12.03
N GLU A 180 -9.08 27.99 -11.09
CA GLU A 180 -8.82 27.82 -9.66
C GLU A 180 -9.30 26.44 -9.24
N ILE A 181 -8.42 25.68 -8.59
CA ILE A 181 -8.72 24.35 -8.05
C ILE A 181 -8.58 24.42 -6.54
N ASN A 182 -9.63 24.01 -5.86
CA ASN A 182 -9.68 23.88 -4.42
C ASN A 182 -9.34 22.43 -4.07
N ILE A 183 -8.38 22.24 -3.17
CA ILE A 183 -7.94 20.94 -2.69
C ILE A 183 -8.08 20.95 -1.18
N ILE A 184 -8.73 19.94 -0.61
CA ILE A 184 -8.85 19.76 0.83
C ILE A 184 -7.96 18.60 1.24
N LEU A 185 -7.06 18.84 2.18
CA LEU A 185 -6.18 17.83 2.76
C LEU A 185 -6.43 17.69 4.26
N ASP A 186 -6.14 16.52 4.83
CA ASP A 186 -6.09 16.33 6.28
C ASP A 186 -4.74 16.77 6.88
N GLU A 187 -4.61 16.64 8.20
CA GLU A 187 -3.37 16.97 8.94
C GLU A 187 -2.15 16.15 8.50
N ASN A 188 -2.36 15.02 7.82
CA ASN A 188 -1.34 14.13 7.27
C ASN A 188 -1.03 14.42 5.78
N LEU A 189 -1.56 15.51 5.22
CA LEU A 189 -1.44 15.90 3.81
C LEU A 189 -2.09 14.91 2.83
N VAL A 190 -3.05 14.11 3.29
CA VAL A 190 -3.86 13.25 2.42
C VAL A 190 -4.94 14.09 1.76
N ILE A 191 -5.05 14.03 0.43
CA ILE A 191 -6.09 14.75 -0.31
C ILE A 191 -7.44 14.07 -0.08
N LEU A 192 -8.33 14.75 0.63
CA LEU A 192 -9.68 14.29 0.94
C LEU A 192 -10.67 14.62 -0.17
N ASN A 193 -10.52 15.80 -0.81
CA ASN A 193 -11.43 16.27 -1.84
C ASN A 193 -10.78 17.31 -2.77
N TYR A 194 -11.29 17.48 -4.00
CA TYR A 194 -10.89 18.55 -4.91
C TYR A 194 -12.02 18.97 -5.87
N PHE A 195 -12.09 20.26 -6.22
CA PHE A 195 -13.07 20.83 -7.17
C PHE A 195 -12.62 22.16 -7.77
#